data_AF-A0A0N5D6I4-F1
#
_entry.id   AF-A0A0N5D6I4-F1
#
_cell.length_a   1.000
_cell.length_b   1.000
_cell.length_c   1.000
_cell.angle_alpha   90.00
_cell.angle_beta   90.00
_cell.angle_gamma   90.00
#
_symmetry.space_group_name_H-M   'P 1'
#
loop_
_entity.id
_entity.type
_entity.pdbx_description
1 polymer ?
#
loop_
_entity_poly.entity_id
_entity_poly.type
_entity_poly.pdbx_seq_one_letter_code
_entity_poly.pdbx_strand_id
1 'polypeptide(L)'
;MAPLRRSDAVQQSFRRFHKSIRDGATSAACAIRQEAELNIRRIRHVPRWMRVLSKIYHQYGLKHILLITILIIYQFIGAAIFYLCEAAHDESREIVWKEKVKQNRTRLIDIIISSMFNNSDYLFFLTTNQSRQVTSLLNKELKLYEKQLGIKYTDQKIKWDFWNAMLYAQTVCTTIGYGHLYPSTTVGRLFTMLYAIVGIPLVLSILDDLG
;
A
#
# COMPACT_ATOMS: atom_id res chain seq x y z
N MET A 1 11.97 -97.63 -15.91
CA MET A 1 11.80 -96.52 -14.93
C MET A 1 11.67 -95.21 -15.67
N ALA A 2 10.47 -94.64 -15.75
CA ALA A 2 10.20 -93.37 -16.40
C ALA A 2 9.72 -92.34 -15.37
N PRO A 3 10.57 -91.37 -14.95
CA PRO A 3 10.05 -90.19 -14.25
C PRO A 3 10.52 -88.84 -14.80
N LEU A 4 11.45 -88.75 -15.75
CA LEU A 4 12.12 -87.48 -16.08
C LEU A 4 11.42 -86.58 -17.13
N ARG A 5 10.36 -87.04 -17.80
CA ARG A 5 9.73 -86.27 -18.90
C ARG A 5 8.66 -85.26 -18.44
N ARG A 6 8.19 -85.34 -17.19
CA ARG A 6 7.13 -84.47 -16.64
C ARG A 6 7.66 -83.15 -16.07
N SER A 7 8.90 -83.09 -15.58
CA SER A 7 9.49 -81.88 -14.98
C SER A 7 9.77 -80.78 -16.01
N ASP A 8 10.24 -81.17 -17.19
CA ASP A 8 10.68 -80.22 -18.22
C ASP A 8 9.50 -79.50 -18.89
N ALA A 9 8.38 -80.21 -19.07
CA ALA A 9 7.14 -79.64 -19.58
C ALA A 9 6.57 -78.57 -18.63
N VAL A 10 6.66 -78.79 -17.32
CA VAL A 10 6.20 -77.84 -16.29
C VAL A 10 7.10 -76.60 -16.27
N GLN A 11 8.42 -76.76 -16.32
CA GLN A 11 9.34 -75.63 -16.41
C GLN A 11 9.15 -74.81 -17.70
N GLN A 12 8.90 -75.47 -18.84
CA GLN A 12 8.68 -74.77 -20.10
C GLN A 12 7.34 -74.01 -20.10
N SER A 13 6.30 -74.59 -19.47
CA SER A 13 5.01 -73.91 -19.26
C SER A 13 5.16 -72.68 -18.36
N PHE A 14 5.93 -72.79 -17.28
CA PHE A 14 6.20 -71.68 -16.37
C PHE A 14 7.00 -70.55 -17.05
N ARG A 15 7.99 -70.90 -17.89
CA ARG A 15 8.74 -69.92 -18.69
C ARG A 15 7.86 -69.21 -19.71
N ARG A 16 6.94 -69.93 -20.38
CA ARG A 16 5.98 -69.34 -21.33
C ARG A 16 5.00 -68.40 -20.63
N PHE A 17 4.50 -68.80 -19.46
CA PHE A 17 3.62 -67.97 -18.63
C PHE A 17 4.31 -66.69 -18.17
N HIS A 18 5.54 -66.78 -17.66
CA HIS A 18 6.30 -65.62 -17.21
C HIS A 18 6.65 -64.67 -18.37
N LYS A 19 6.95 -65.23 -19.56
CA LYS A 19 7.14 -64.43 -20.78
C LYS A 19 5.86 -63.71 -21.20
N SER A 20 4.71 -64.39 -21.17
CA SER A 20 3.41 -63.79 -21.47
C SER A 20 3.03 -62.66 -20.51
N ILE A 21 3.32 -62.80 -19.22
CA ILE A 21 3.10 -61.73 -18.23
C ILE A 21 4.01 -60.53 -18.51
N ARG A 22 5.28 -60.78 -18.81
CA ARG A 22 6.25 -59.72 -19.15
C ARG A 22 5.81 -58.95 -20.40
N ASP A 23 5.38 -59.66 -21.44
CA ASP A 23 4.94 -59.08 -22.70
C ASP A 23 3.60 -58.32 -22.53
N GLY A 24 2.71 -58.79 -21.65
CA GLY A 24 1.49 -58.06 -21.28
C GLY A 24 1.78 -56.78 -20.48
N ALA A 25 2.71 -56.82 -19.54
CA ALA A 25 3.12 -55.66 -18.75
C ALA A 25 3.80 -54.58 -19.60
N THR A 26 4.65 -54.97 -20.56
CA THR A 26 5.29 -54.01 -21.49
C THR A 26 4.28 -53.39 -22.45
N SER A 27 3.28 -54.16 -22.92
CA SER A 27 2.20 -53.64 -23.75
C SER A 27 1.33 -52.62 -23.01
N ALA A 28 0.92 -52.93 -21.76
CA ALA A 28 0.15 -52.01 -20.93
C ALA A 28 0.93 -50.71 -20.61
N ALA A 29 2.22 -50.83 -20.29
CA ALA A 29 3.09 -49.67 -20.07
C ALA A 29 3.23 -48.81 -21.34
N CYS A 30 3.31 -49.43 -22.52
CA CYS A 30 3.35 -48.74 -23.79
C CYS A 30 2.04 -47.98 -24.07
N ALA A 31 0.89 -48.62 -23.83
CA ALA A 31 -0.43 -48.01 -24.02
C ALA A 31 -0.63 -46.79 -23.10
N ILE A 32 -0.28 -46.90 -21.81
CA ILE A 32 -0.36 -45.79 -20.84
C ILE A 32 0.56 -44.64 -21.25
N ARG A 33 1.78 -44.94 -21.72
CA ARG A 33 2.72 -43.93 -22.20
C ARG A 33 2.19 -43.21 -23.44
N GLN A 34 1.58 -43.94 -24.36
CA GLN A 34 1.03 -43.39 -25.59
C GLN A 34 -0.20 -42.50 -25.31
N GLU A 35 -1.06 -42.91 -24.38
CA GLU A 35 -2.19 -42.11 -23.90
C GLU A 35 -1.74 -40.84 -23.17
N ALA A 36 -0.72 -40.95 -22.32
CA ALA A 36 -0.10 -39.79 -21.67
C ALA A 36 0.51 -38.81 -22.68
N GLU A 37 1.22 -39.30 -23.71
CA GLU A 37 1.78 -38.47 -24.77
C GLU A 37 0.69 -37.76 -25.59
N LEU A 38 -0.43 -38.43 -25.88
CA LEU A 38 -1.57 -37.84 -26.57
C LEU A 38 -2.25 -36.76 -25.71
N ASN A 39 -2.43 -36.99 -24.41
CA ASN A 39 -2.99 -36.02 -23.48
C ASN A 39 -2.08 -34.80 -23.31
N ILE A 40 -0.76 -35.00 -23.20
CA ILE A 40 0.21 -33.90 -23.15
C ILE A 40 0.16 -33.08 -24.44
N ARG A 41 0.09 -33.71 -25.62
CA ARG A 41 -0.04 -32.99 -26.91
C ARG A 41 -1.33 -32.17 -26.99
N ARG A 42 -2.44 -32.67 -26.44
CA ARG A 42 -3.73 -31.97 -26.41
C ARG A 42 -3.70 -30.73 -25.50
N ILE A 43 -3.01 -30.81 -24.35
CA ILE A 43 -2.87 -29.70 -23.39
C ILE A 43 -1.81 -28.68 -23.84
N ARG A 44 -0.85 -29.08 -24.69
CA ARG A 44 0.23 -28.22 -25.21
C ARG A 44 -0.21 -27.20 -26.28
N HIS A 45 -1.50 -26.96 -26.47
CA HIS A 45 -1.94 -25.81 -27.25
C HIS A 45 -1.84 -24.54 -26.38
N VAL A 46 -0.59 -24.06 -26.21
CA VAL A 46 -0.35 -22.73 -25.65
C VAL A 46 -1.13 -21.71 -26.49
N PRO A 47 -2.05 -20.95 -25.87
CA PRO A 47 -2.88 -20.00 -26.59
C PRO A 47 -2.04 -19.07 -27.45
N ARG A 48 -2.53 -18.70 -28.64
CA ARG A 48 -1.78 -17.83 -29.56
C ARG A 48 -1.39 -16.50 -28.89
N TRP A 49 -2.26 -15.95 -28.04
CA TRP A 49 -2.00 -14.74 -27.27
C TRP A 49 -0.81 -14.88 -26.31
N MET A 50 -0.60 -16.06 -25.72
CA MET A 50 0.50 -16.33 -24.79
C MET A 50 1.87 -16.38 -25.50
N ARG A 51 1.91 -16.89 -26.73
CA ARG A 51 3.12 -16.86 -27.59
C ARG A 51 3.44 -15.46 -28.10
N VAL A 52 2.42 -14.66 -28.40
CA VAL A 52 2.58 -13.25 -28.78
C VAL A 52 3.07 -12.45 -27.58
N LEU A 53 2.48 -12.63 -26.39
CA LEU A 53 2.92 -12.00 -25.14
C LEU A 53 4.37 -12.36 -24.80
N SER A 54 4.75 -13.64 -24.92
CA SER A 54 6.13 -14.12 -24.71
C SER A 54 7.13 -13.55 -25.72
N LYS A 55 6.75 -13.44 -27.01
CA LYS A 55 7.59 -12.79 -28.02
C LYS A 55 7.76 -11.30 -27.75
N ILE A 56 6.67 -10.60 -27.42
CA ILE A 56 6.73 -9.17 -27.08
C ILE A 56 7.55 -8.96 -25.80
N TYR A 57 7.45 -9.87 -24.82
CA TYR A 57 8.19 -9.83 -23.56
C TYR A 57 9.71 -9.84 -23.74
N HIS A 58 10.24 -10.74 -24.58
CA HIS A 58 11.68 -10.85 -24.82
C HIS A 58 12.23 -9.85 -25.84
N GLN A 59 11.40 -9.38 -26.78
CA GLN A 59 11.87 -8.62 -27.95
C GLN A 59 11.79 -7.09 -27.78
N TYR A 60 11.03 -6.59 -26.79
CA TYR A 60 10.81 -5.14 -26.56
C TYR A 60 11.26 -4.64 -25.16
N GLY A 61 12.02 -5.41 -24.39
CA GLY A 61 12.45 -4.99 -23.04
C GLY A 61 11.30 -4.89 -22.03
N LEU A 62 10.24 -5.70 -22.21
CA LEU A 62 9.00 -5.59 -21.44
C LEU A 62 9.18 -5.97 -19.96
N LYS A 63 10.27 -6.66 -19.59
CA LYS A 63 10.66 -6.86 -18.19
C LYS A 63 10.74 -5.52 -17.45
N HIS A 64 11.35 -4.51 -18.07
CA HIS A 64 11.49 -3.17 -17.49
C HIS A 64 10.12 -2.47 -17.37
N ILE A 65 9.30 -2.53 -18.42
CA ILE A 65 7.94 -1.96 -18.42
C ILE A 65 7.06 -2.63 -17.35
N LEU A 66 7.17 -3.95 -17.19
CA LEU A 66 6.46 -4.70 -16.17
C LEU A 66 6.88 -4.27 -14.76
N LEU A 67 8.18 -4.15 -14.49
CA LEU A 67 8.72 -3.72 -13.20
C LEU A 67 8.29 -2.29 -12.84
N ILE A 68 8.33 -1.38 -13.82
CA ILE A 68 7.82 -0.01 -13.67
C ILE A 68 6.32 0.00 -13.40
N THR A 69 5.55 -0.84 -14.09
CA THR A 69 4.09 -0.95 -13.88
C THR A 69 3.78 -1.44 -12.46
N ILE A 70 4.51 -2.46 -11.98
CA ILE A 70 4.37 -2.96 -10.61
C ILE A 70 4.71 -1.86 -9.59
N LEU A 71 5.78 -1.09 -9.82
CA LEU A 71 6.13 0.04 -8.95
C LEU A 71 5.01 1.08 -8.91
N ILE A 72 4.44 1.44 -10.06
CA ILE A 72 3.33 2.41 -10.13
C ILE A 72 2.15 1.89 -9.31
N ILE A 73 1.73 0.64 -9.52
CA ILE A 73 0.61 0.05 -8.76
C ILE A 73 0.92 0.05 -7.25
N TYR A 74 2.13 -0.36 -6.87
CA TYR A 74 2.59 -0.36 -5.48
C TYR A 74 2.51 1.04 -4.86
N GLN A 75 2.90 2.05 -5.61
CA GLN A 75 2.89 3.46 -5.21
C GLN A 75 1.47 3.98 -4.99
N PHE A 76 0.52 3.63 -5.86
CA PHE A 76 -0.89 4.00 -5.71
C PHE A 76 -1.53 3.31 -4.49
N ILE A 77 -1.23 2.03 -4.27
CA ILE A 77 -1.72 1.28 -3.10
C ILE A 77 -1.18 1.90 -1.81
N GLY A 78 0.13 2.17 -1.75
CA GLY A 78 0.76 2.83 -0.62
C GLY A 78 0.12 4.19 -0.33
N ALA A 79 -0.04 5.02 -1.36
CA ALA A 79 -0.68 6.34 -1.24
C ALA A 79 -2.10 6.26 -0.69
N ALA A 80 -2.91 5.32 -1.19
CA ALA A 80 -4.28 5.11 -0.72
C ALA A 80 -4.31 4.72 0.76
N ILE A 81 -3.46 3.79 1.19
CA ILE A 81 -3.41 3.35 2.59
C ILE A 81 -2.96 4.50 3.50
N PHE A 82 -1.90 5.23 3.14
CA PHE A 82 -1.45 6.37 3.94
C PHE A 82 -2.52 7.46 4.04
N TYR A 83 -3.18 7.78 2.93
CA TYR A 83 -4.28 8.75 2.93
C TYR A 83 -5.42 8.31 3.86
N LEU A 84 -5.86 7.05 3.78
CA LEU A 84 -6.93 6.52 4.64
C LEU A 84 -6.53 6.51 6.14
N CYS A 85 -5.28 6.17 6.46
CA CYS A 85 -4.82 6.09 7.84
C CYS A 85 -4.59 7.46 8.48
N GLU A 86 -4.05 8.44 7.73
CA GLU A 86 -3.56 9.69 8.30
C GLU A 86 -4.48 10.89 8.03
N ALA A 87 -5.21 10.95 6.90
CA ALA A 87 -5.97 12.14 6.54
C ALA A 87 -7.09 12.44 7.54
N ALA A 88 -7.88 11.43 7.94
CA ALA A 88 -8.96 11.59 8.91
C ALA A 88 -8.42 12.04 10.29
N HIS A 89 -7.24 11.53 10.67
CA HIS A 89 -6.62 11.86 11.95
C HIS A 89 -6.07 13.30 11.96
N ASP A 90 -5.44 13.72 10.87
CA ASP A 90 -4.91 15.07 10.70
C ASP A 90 -6.04 16.12 10.68
N GLU A 91 -7.11 15.85 9.93
CA GLU A 91 -8.30 16.71 9.88
C GLU A 91 -8.94 16.90 11.26
N SER A 92 -9.07 15.81 12.02
CA SER A 92 -9.63 15.85 13.38
C SER A 92 -8.81 16.73 14.32
N ARG A 93 -7.47 16.68 14.25
CA ARG A 93 -6.60 17.54 15.04
C ARG A 93 -6.72 19.00 14.65
N GLU A 94 -6.79 19.28 13.35
CA GLU A 94 -6.97 20.64 12.85
C GLU A 94 -8.28 21.25 13.36
N ILE A 95 -9.38 20.49 13.34
CA ILE A 95 -10.68 20.93 13.85
C ILE A 95 -10.60 21.23 15.35
N VAL A 96 -10.06 20.32 16.14
CA VAL A 96 -9.93 20.50 17.60
C VAL A 96 -9.05 21.71 17.93
N TRP A 97 -7.95 21.90 17.21
CA TRP A 97 -7.08 23.05 17.42
C TRP A 97 -7.77 24.37 17.07
N LYS A 98 -8.48 24.45 15.93
CA LYS A 98 -9.24 25.65 15.54
C LYS A 98 -10.29 26.02 16.59
N GLU A 99 -10.95 25.02 17.16
CA GLU A 99 -11.95 25.25 18.20
C GLU A 99 -11.31 25.74 19.50
N LYS A 100 -10.18 25.15 19.93
CA LYS A 100 -9.43 25.63 21.10
C LYS A 100 -8.94 27.07 20.93
N VAL A 101 -8.42 27.42 19.75
CA VAL A 101 -7.98 28.80 19.45
C VAL A 101 -9.17 29.76 19.53
N LYS A 102 -10.31 29.38 18.95
CA LYS A 102 -11.53 30.18 19.02
C LYS A 102 -12.02 30.38 20.46
N GLN A 103 -12.02 29.33 21.28
CA GLN A 103 -12.42 29.39 22.69
C GLN A 103 -11.48 30.29 23.51
N ASN A 104 -10.16 30.13 23.33
CA ASN A 104 -9.16 30.98 23.98
C ASN A 104 -9.34 32.44 23.60
N ARG A 105 -9.60 32.73 22.31
CA ARG A 105 -9.86 34.08 21.82
C ARG A 105 -11.11 34.67 22.46
N THR A 106 -12.23 33.93 22.50
CA THR A 106 -13.46 34.41 23.17
C THR A 106 -13.20 34.70 24.65
N ARG A 107 -12.52 33.79 25.35
CA ARG A 107 -12.16 34.00 26.77
C ARG A 107 -11.28 35.22 26.99
N LEU A 108 -10.28 35.43 26.12
CA LEU A 108 -9.41 36.60 26.19
C LEU A 108 -10.20 37.89 25.99
N ILE A 109 -11.13 37.90 25.02
CA ILE A 109 -12.00 39.05 24.79
C ILE A 109 -12.87 39.33 26.01
N ASP A 110 -13.47 38.31 26.63
CA ASP A 110 -14.30 38.49 27.83
C ASP A 110 -13.50 39.06 29.01
N ILE A 111 -12.25 38.61 29.18
CA ILE A 111 -11.32 39.15 30.18
C ILE A 111 -10.97 40.61 29.87
N ILE A 112 -10.62 40.93 28.63
CA ILE A 112 -10.32 42.30 28.21
C ILE A 112 -11.54 43.20 28.44
N ILE A 113 -12.72 42.76 28.03
CA ILE A 113 -13.96 43.50 28.21
C ILE A 113 -14.23 43.73 29.68
N SER A 114 -14.08 42.73 30.56
CA SER A 114 -14.40 42.90 31.99
C SER A 114 -13.32 43.64 32.79
N SER A 115 -12.07 43.64 32.31
CA SER A 115 -10.93 44.29 32.98
C SER A 115 -10.78 45.76 32.59
N MET A 116 -10.86 46.04 31.28
CA MET A 116 -10.68 47.38 30.71
C MET A 116 -11.99 48.16 30.65
N PHE A 117 -13.11 47.45 30.51
CA PHE A 117 -14.46 47.99 30.44
C PHE A 117 -15.28 47.39 31.58
N ASN A 118 -16.36 48.05 32.00
CA ASN A 118 -17.27 47.53 33.02
C ASN A 118 -16.59 47.17 34.37
N ASN A 119 -15.57 47.93 34.76
CA ASN A 119 -14.87 47.81 36.05
C ASN A 119 -15.08 49.08 36.90
N SER A 120 -15.13 48.93 38.22
CA SER A 120 -15.20 50.02 39.21
C SER A 120 -13.95 50.89 39.25
N ASP A 121 -12.79 50.39 38.83
CA ASP A 121 -11.52 51.13 38.93
C ASP A 121 -11.43 52.31 37.95
N TYR A 122 -11.89 52.10 36.71
CA TYR A 122 -11.85 53.10 35.63
C TYR A 122 -13.19 53.76 35.35
N LEU A 123 -14.28 53.29 36.00
CA LEU A 123 -15.65 53.79 35.87
C LEU A 123 -16.16 53.89 34.43
N PHE A 124 -15.61 53.09 33.53
CA PHE A 124 -15.97 53.09 32.12
C PHE A 124 -16.88 51.90 31.82
N PHE A 125 -18.19 52.16 31.68
CA PHE A 125 -19.22 51.13 31.47
C PHE A 125 -19.73 51.16 30.04
N LEU A 126 -19.68 50.03 29.35
CA LEU A 126 -20.23 49.89 28.00
C LEU A 126 -21.68 49.39 28.06
N THR A 127 -22.54 49.99 27.23
CA THR A 127 -23.89 49.45 27.00
C THR A 127 -23.79 48.12 26.23
N THR A 128 -24.74 47.20 26.40
CA THR A 128 -24.77 45.89 25.72
C THR A 128 -24.51 45.96 24.20
N ASN A 129 -25.05 46.98 23.52
CA ASN A 129 -24.83 47.17 22.08
C ASN A 129 -23.37 47.57 21.77
N GLN A 130 -22.78 48.45 22.58
CA GLN A 130 -21.37 48.84 22.43
C GLN A 130 -20.45 47.67 22.74
N SER A 131 -20.73 46.89 23.79
CA SER A 131 -19.97 45.68 24.13
C SER A 131 -19.95 44.67 22.98
N ARG A 132 -21.09 44.48 22.28
CA ARG A 132 -21.15 43.62 21.09
C ARG A 132 -20.30 44.15 19.92
N GLN A 133 -20.33 45.46 19.66
CA GLN A 133 -19.52 46.07 18.60
C GLN A 133 -18.02 45.93 18.90
N VAL A 134 -17.60 46.27 20.13
CA VAL A 134 -16.20 46.15 20.57
C VAL A 134 -15.75 44.69 20.54
N THR A 135 -16.58 43.75 21.01
CA THR A 135 -16.30 42.31 20.94
C THR A 135 -16.10 41.84 19.51
N SER A 136 -16.96 42.27 18.57
CA SER A 136 -16.82 41.92 17.16
C SER A 136 -15.55 42.50 16.54
N LEU A 137 -15.19 43.74 16.90
CA LEU A 137 -13.96 44.39 16.43
C LEU A 137 -12.72 43.66 16.97
N LEU A 138 -12.66 43.42 18.28
CA LEU A 138 -11.57 42.68 18.91
C LEU A 138 -11.43 41.27 18.32
N ASN A 139 -12.53 40.56 18.11
CA ASN A 139 -12.51 39.24 17.49
C ASN A 139 -11.93 39.27 16.08
N LYS A 140 -12.25 40.31 15.29
CA LYS A 140 -11.67 40.51 13.95
C LYS A 140 -10.17 40.80 14.02
N GLU A 141 -9.76 41.74 14.85
CA GLU A 141 -8.35 42.16 14.96
C GLU A 141 -7.47 41.03 15.52
N LEU A 142 -7.93 40.33 16.57
CA LEU A 142 -7.21 39.19 17.13
C LEU A 142 -7.09 38.05 16.11
N LYS A 143 -8.13 37.79 15.31
CA LYS A 143 -8.05 36.78 14.23
C LYS A 143 -7.04 37.17 13.15
N LEU A 144 -6.91 38.45 12.82
CA LEU A 144 -5.87 38.92 11.89
C LEU A 144 -4.47 38.76 12.49
N TYR A 145 -4.30 39.12 13.76
CA TYR A 145 -3.05 38.95 14.49
C TYR A 145 -2.63 37.49 14.60
N GLU A 146 -3.54 36.58 14.99
CA GLU A 146 -3.31 35.13 15.02
C GLU A 146 -2.84 34.57 13.66
N LYS A 147 -3.43 35.07 12.57
CA LYS A 147 -3.04 34.68 11.21
C LYS A 147 -1.62 35.15 10.87
N GLN A 148 -1.23 36.34 11.30
CA GLN A 148 0.10 36.90 11.09
C GLN A 148 1.18 36.16 11.89
N LEU A 149 0.85 35.65 13.08
CA LEU A 149 1.78 34.85 13.88
C LEU A 149 2.11 33.50 13.25
N GLY A 150 1.32 33.02 12.29
CA GLY A 150 1.60 31.78 11.57
C GLY A 150 1.60 30.52 12.44
N ILE A 151 0.95 30.56 13.61
CA ILE A 151 0.87 29.43 14.53
C ILE A 151 0.07 28.31 13.86
N LYS A 152 0.66 27.12 13.79
CA LYS A 152 0.04 25.91 13.22
C LYS A 152 -0.25 24.91 14.34
N TYR A 153 -1.20 24.01 14.09
CA TYR A 153 -1.50 22.90 15.01
C TYR A 153 -0.47 21.76 14.95
N THR A 154 0.39 21.78 13.93
CA THR A 154 1.39 20.76 13.64
C THR A 154 2.61 21.41 13.01
N ASP A 155 3.79 20.83 13.25
CA ASP A 155 5.04 21.23 12.60
C ASP A 155 5.11 20.77 11.14
N GLN A 156 4.12 19.99 10.68
CA GLN A 156 4.02 19.55 9.30
C GLN A 156 3.81 20.76 8.37
N LYS A 157 4.59 20.78 7.28
CA LYS A 157 4.56 21.88 6.32
C LYS A 157 3.39 21.77 5.35
N ILE A 158 2.94 20.55 5.08
CA ILE A 158 1.88 20.20 4.13
C ILE A 158 0.84 19.29 4.80
N LYS A 159 -0.38 19.28 4.26
CA LYS A 159 -1.50 18.47 4.74
C LYS A 159 -1.55 17.10 4.05
N TRP A 160 -2.25 16.16 4.66
CA TRP A 160 -2.55 14.87 4.06
C TRP A 160 -3.60 14.96 2.94
N ASP A 161 -3.12 15.22 1.73
CA ASP A 161 -3.89 15.05 0.49
C ASP A 161 -3.43 13.77 -0.23
N PHE A 162 -4.24 13.22 -1.14
CA PHE A 162 -3.88 12.01 -1.89
C PHE A 162 -2.53 12.15 -2.62
N TRP A 163 -2.30 13.29 -3.28
CA TRP A 163 -1.03 13.56 -3.97
C TRP A 163 0.15 13.70 -3.00
N ASN A 164 -0.06 14.33 -1.84
CA ASN A 164 0.97 14.45 -0.81
C ASN A 164 1.29 13.08 -0.19
N ALA A 165 0.28 12.20 -0.03
CA ALA A 165 0.46 10.83 0.40
C ALA A 165 1.23 9.99 -0.63
N MET A 166 0.96 10.21 -1.93
CA MET A 166 1.73 9.59 -3.01
C MET A 166 3.19 10.03 -2.99
N LEU A 167 3.45 11.34 -2.88
CA LEU A 167 4.81 11.88 -2.73
C LEU A 167 5.50 11.32 -1.49
N TYR A 168 4.80 11.24 -0.36
CA TYR A 168 5.32 10.62 0.85
C TYR A 168 5.73 9.17 0.62
N ALA A 169 4.83 8.34 0.09
CA ALA A 169 5.14 6.94 -0.20
C ALA A 169 6.30 6.78 -1.20
N GLN A 170 6.42 7.67 -2.20
CA GLN A 170 7.56 7.68 -3.10
C GLN A 170 8.87 7.97 -2.35
N THR A 171 8.89 8.99 -1.49
CA THR A 171 10.07 9.36 -0.70
C THR A 171 10.48 8.31 0.33
N VAL A 172 9.54 7.47 0.77
CA VAL A 172 9.83 6.30 1.62
C VAL A 172 10.55 5.23 0.80
N CYS A 173 10.04 4.88 -0.38
CA CYS A 173 10.67 3.88 -1.25
C CYS A 173 12.06 4.29 -1.73
N THR A 174 12.23 5.57 -2.10
CA THR A 174 13.50 6.11 -2.58
C THR A 174 14.44 6.50 -1.44
N THR A 175 14.02 6.34 -0.18
CA THR A 175 14.79 6.71 1.02
C THR A 175 15.21 8.19 1.10
N ILE A 176 14.55 9.07 0.34
CA ILE A 176 14.82 10.52 0.35
C ILE A 176 14.37 11.14 1.67
N GLY A 177 13.14 10.83 2.10
CA GLY A 177 12.60 11.21 3.41
C GLY A 177 12.69 12.70 3.78
N TYR A 178 12.07 13.60 3.01
CA TYR A 178 12.14 15.05 3.25
C TYR A 178 11.67 15.53 4.64
N GLY A 179 10.86 14.74 5.36
CA GLY A 179 10.39 15.06 6.72
C GLY A 179 9.33 16.17 6.82
N HIS A 180 8.89 16.75 5.69
CA HIS A 180 7.83 17.77 5.68
C HIS A 180 6.41 17.21 5.94
N LEU A 181 6.24 15.90 5.77
CA LEU A 181 5.03 15.13 6.03
C LEU A 181 5.44 13.78 6.63
N TYR A 182 4.77 13.36 7.70
CA TYR A 182 5.08 12.11 8.40
C TYR A 182 3.84 11.51 9.05
N PRO A 183 3.74 10.18 9.18
CA PRO A 183 2.61 9.53 9.82
C PRO A 183 2.64 9.83 11.31
N SER A 184 1.57 10.43 11.80
CA SER A 184 1.44 10.71 13.21
C SER A 184 0.74 9.56 13.96
N THR A 185 -0.03 8.71 13.27
CA THR A 185 -0.69 7.56 13.88
C THR A 185 0.26 6.38 14.08
N THR A 186 0.01 5.55 15.10
CA THR A 186 0.80 4.34 15.34
C THR A 186 0.67 3.35 14.16
N VAL A 187 -0.52 3.25 13.58
CA VAL A 187 -0.80 2.38 12.44
C VAL A 187 -0.06 2.85 11.19
N GLY A 188 -0.09 4.15 10.88
CA GLY A 188 0.64 4.72 9.76
C GLY A 188 2.15 4.53 9.88
N ARG A 189 2.72 4.69 11.09
CA ARG A 189 4.15 4.43 11.34
C ARG A 189 4.52 2.97 11.11
N LEU A 190 3.71 2.03 11.62
CA LEU A 190 3.93 0.60 11.41
C LEU A 190 3.84 0.24 9.92
N PHE A 191 2.84 0.78 9.23
CA PHE A 191 2.68 0.58 7.79
C PHE A 191 3.89 1.15 7.01
N THR A 192 4.41 2.32 7.37
CA THR A 192 5.65 2.86 6.76
C THR A 192 6.82 1.88 6.87
N MET A 193 7.02 1.26 8.03
CA MET A 193 8.10 0.29 8.23
C MET A 193 7.94 -0.92 7.30
N LEU A 194 6.73 -1.50 7.25
CA LEU A 194 6.44 -2.65 6.40
C LEU A 194 6.54 -2.29 4.90
N TYR A 195 6.04 -1.12 4.53
CA TYR A 195 6.08 -0.59 3.18
C TYR A 195 7.53 -0.30 2.72
N ALA A 196 8.41 0.15 3.61
CA ALA A 196 9.82 0.36 3.28
C ALA A 196 10.57 -0.96 3.02
N ILE A 197 10.27 -2.03 3.78
CA ILE A 197 10.92 -3.35 3.62
C ILE A 197 10.72 -3.92 2.22
N VAL A 198 9.53 -3.73 1.63
CA VAL A 198 9.22 -4.20 0.28
C VAL A 198 9.58 -3.15 -0.79
N GLY A 199 9.37 -1.87 -0.51
CA GLY A 199 9.55 -0.79 -1.47
C GLY A 199 11.00 -0.52 -1.83
N ILE A 200 11.92 -0.56 -0.84
CA ILE A 200 13.35 -0.25 -1.06
C ILE A 200 13.99 -1.28 -2.01
N PRO A 201 13.89 -2.62 -1.80
CA PRO A 201 14.43 -3.60 -2.74
C PRO A 201 13.83 -3.48 -4.15
N LEU A 202 12.55 -3.12 -4.24
CA LEU A 202 11.85 -2.96 -5.52
C LEU A 202 12.43 -1.79 -6.31
N VAL A 203 12.64 -0.63 -5.66
CA VAL A 203 13.28 0.54 -6.30
C VAL A 203 14.74 0.23 -6.67
N LEU A 204 15.49 -0.47 -5.81
CA LEU A 204 16.86 -0.88 -6.11
C LEU A 204 16.94 -1.80 -7.34
N SER A 205 16.02 -2.77 -7.47
CA SER A 205 15.96 -3.64 -8.65
C SER A 205 15.65 -2.87 -9.94
N ILE A 206 14.88 -1.78 -9.86
CA ILE A 206 14.58 -0.93 -11.02
C ILE A 206 15.80 -0.08 -11.39
N LEU A 207 16.51 0.45 -10.39
CA LEU A 207 17.72 1.22 -10.61
C LEU A 207 18.82 0.37 -11.26
N ASP A 208 19.01 -0.87 -10.79
CA ASP A 208 19.96 -1.83 -11.38
C ASP A 208 19.60 -2.21 -12.82
N ASP A 209 18.29 -2.33 -13.12
CA ASP A 209 17.81 -2.62 -14.48
C ASP A 209 17.86 -1.38 -15.42
N LEU A 210 18.01 -0.15 -14.90
CA LEU A 210 18.03 1.10 -15.68
C LEU A 210 19.41 1.73 -15.85
N GLY A 211 20.35 1.43 -14.95
CA GLY A 211 21.75 1.89 -14.99
C GLY A 211 22.64 1.00 -15.82
#